data_AF-A0A7X2MRV3-F1
#
_entry.id   AF-A0A7X2MRV3-F1
#
_cell.length_a   1.000
_cell.length_b   1.000
_cell.length_c   1.000
_cell.angle_alpha   90.00
_cell.angle_beta   90.00
_cell.angle_gamma   90.00
#
_symmetry.space_group_name_H-M   'P 1'
#
loop_
_entity.id
_entity.type
_entity.pdbx_description
1 polymer ?
#
loop_
_entity_poly.entity_id
_entity_poly.type
_entity_poly.pdbx_seq_one_letter_code
_entity_poly.pdbx_strand_id
1 'polypeptide(L)'
;SRRFKYLSTGETRKTLLCQALMNQPDLLILDEPFDGLDVASRASLTDTLRGLQQPTFTLVLVLNRFDDIPDFIQQVGVLAECTLTHSGPRQAILTEALVAQLAHSEQLMGMAFPEADAPDQLPSLADDAPRVILRNGTVSYNDKPVIQGLNWQVNAGEHWQITGPNGAGKSTLLSLVTGDHPQGYSNDLTLFGRRRGSGETIWDIKQHIGYVSSSLHLDYRVSTNVRTVILSGFFDSIGLYQAASDRQKALAQQWLALLGMDNGQADAPFHSLSWGQQRLVLIARALVKHPTLLILDEPLQGLDPINRQLVRRFVDVL
;
A
#
# COMPACT_ATOMS: atom_id res chain seq x y z
N SER A 1 32.76 -3.10 1.47
CA SER A 1 31.64 -2.14 1.37
C SER A 1 30.52 -2.77 0.53
N ARG A 2 29.25 -2.67 0.95
CA ARG A 2 28.10 -3.07 0.12
C ARG A 2 27.88 -2.03 -0.99
N ARG A 3 27.47 -2.44 -2.19
CA ARG A 3 27.13 -1.49 -3.28
C ARG A 3 25.82 -0.76 -2.94
N PHE A 4 25.68 0.50 -3.35
CA PHE A 4 24.51 1.35 -3.09
C PHE A 4 23.17 0.66 -3.43
N LYS A 5 23.11 -0.08 -4.55
CA LYS A 5 21.93 -0.84 -4.97
C LYS A 5 21.48 -1.97 -4.04
N TYR A 6 22.29 -2.34 -3.05
CA TYR A 6 21.96 -3.37 -2.05
C TYR A 6 21.67 -2.78 -0.67
N LEU A 7 21.61 -1.46 -0.56
CA LEU A 7 21.16 -0.78 0.64
C LEU A 7 19.64 -0.90 0.73
N SER A 8 19.12 -1.13 1.93
CA SER A 8 17.70 -0.95 2.22
C SER A 8 17.26 0.48 1.91
N THR A 9 15.95 0.72 1.77
CA THR A 9 15.39 2.07 1.58
C THR A 9 15.88 3.05 2.66
N GLY A 10 15.94 2.60 3.92
CA GLY A 10 16.43 3.42 5.02
C GLY A 10 17.92 3.73 4.96
N GLU A 11 18.77 2.75 4.61
CA GLU A 11 20.21 2.96 4.42
C GLU A 11 20.50 3.89 3.23
N THR A 12 19.74 3.74 2.14
CA THR A 12 19.80 4.62 0.97
C THR A 12 19.47 6.06 1.36
N ARG A 13 18.34 6.29 2.05
CA ARG A 13 17.94 7.63 2.52
C ARG A 13 18.96 8.25 3.46
N LYS A 14 19.48 7.49 4.43
CA LYS A 14 20.56 7.97 5.32
C LYS A 14 21.80 8.39 4.55
N THR A 15 22.20 7.60 3.54
CA THR A 15 23.36 7.91 2.70
C THR A 15 23.15 9.22 1.92
N LEU A 16 21.97 9.41 1.33
CA LEU A 16 21.61 10.64 0.61
C LEU A 16 21.52 11.86 1.54
N LEU A 17 20.99 11.69 2.75
CA LEU A 17 20.98 12.75 3.75
C LEU A 17 22.40 13.16 4.16
N CYS A 18 23.27 12.19 4.44
CA CYS A 18 24.68 12.48 4.73
C CYS A 18 25.35 13.22 3.56
N GLN A 19 25.09 12.81 2.33
CA GLN A 19 25.60 13.49 1.14
C GLN A 19 25.12 14.95 1.06
N ALA A 20 23.85 15.22 1.34
CA ALA A 20 23.31 16.58 1.34
C ALA A 20 23.95 17.46 2.44
N LEU A 21 24.22 16.88 3.61
CA LEU A 21 24.81 17.59 4.75
C LEU A 21 26.32 17.85 4.60
N MET A 22 27.03 17.10 3.76
CA MET A 22 28.48 17.29 3.54
C MET A 22 28.83 18.69 3.06
N ASN A 23 27.92 19.36 2.35
CA ASN A 23 28.12 20.72 1.84
C ASN A 23 27.82 21.81 2.89
N GLN A 24 27.48 21.45 4.13
CA GLN A 24 27.11 22.37 5.20
C GLN A 24 26.08 23.43 4.75
N PRO A 25 24.92 23.01 4.21
CA PRO A 25 23.96 23.94 3.65
C PRO A 25 23.29 24.78 4.76
N ASP A 26 23.06 26.06 4.48
CA ASP A 26 22.24 26.92 5.34
C ASP A 26 20.74 26.59 5.25
N LEU A 27 20.32 25.95 4.16
CA LEU A 27 18.95 25.51 3.92
C LEU A 27 18.93 24.04 3.46
N LEU A 28 18.24 23.20 4.22
CA LEU A 28 17.97 21.81 3.85
C LEU A 28 16.47 21.64 3.56
N ILE A 29 16.14 21.15 2.37
CA ILE A 29 14.78 20.77 1.98
C ILE A 29 14.74 19.26 1.85
N LEU A 30 13.82 18.61 2.56
CA LEU A 30 13.62 17.16 2.48
C LEU A 30 12.19 16.86 2.03
N ASP A 31 12.08 16.07 0.98
CA ASP A 31 10.80 15.61 0.43
C ASP A 31 10.50 14.18 0.91
N GLU A 32 9.39 14.02 1.64
CA GLU A 32 8.93 12.79 2.28
C GLU A 32 10.05 11.96 2.94
N PRO A 33 10.87 12.54 3.85
CA PRO A 33 12.05 11.86 4.39
C PRO A 33 11.74 10.60 5.20
N PHE A 34 10.52 10.47 5.72
CA PHE A 34 10.10 9.36 6.58
C PHE A 34 9.44 8.19 5.84
N ASP A 35 9.17 8.33 4.54
CA ASP A 35 8.41 7.33 3.78
C ASP A 35 9.20 6.03 3.57
N GLY A 36 8.54 4.90 3.85
CA GLY A 36 9.14 3.56 3.78
C GLY A 36 10.13 3.23 4.92
N LEU A 37 10.23 4.08 5.93
CA LEU A 37 11.01 3.81 7.14
C LEU A 37 10.19 3.05 8.19
N ASP A 38 10.80 2.04 8.79
CA ASP A 38 10.27 1.41 10.00
C ASP A 38 10.33 2.35 11.22
N VAL A 39 9.66 1.96 12.30
CA VAL A 39 9.48 2.78 13.52
C VAL A 39 10.82 3.24 14.10
N ALA A 40 11.81 2.34 14.19
CA ALA A 40 13.13 2.66 14.72
C ALA A 40 13.92 3.60 13.80
N SER A 41 13.84 3.39 12.48
CA SER A 41 14.51 4.24 11.50
C SER A 41 13.92 5.65 11.44
N ARG A 42 12.60 5.79 11.61
CA ARG A 42 11.91 7.09 11.75
C ARG A 42 12.43 7.85 12.96
N ALA A 43 12.44 7.22 14.14
CA ALA A 43 12.93 7.84 15.37
C ALA A 43 14.40 8.29 15.23
N SER A 44 15.25 7.42 14.70
CA SER A 44 16.66 7.72 14.42
C SER A 44 16.85 8.92 13.49
N LEU A 45 16.01 9.05 12.45
CA LEU A 45 16.04 10.19 11.55
C LEU A 45 15.55 11.47 12.24
N THR A 46 14.46 11.40 13.00
CA THR A 46 13.95 12.53 13.78
C THR A 46 14.99 13.08 14.75
N ASP A 47 15.71 12.21 15.47
CA ASP A 47 16.78 12.63 16.39
C ASP A 47 17.96 13.25 15.65
N THR A 48 18.31 12.70 14.48
CA THR A 48 19.36 13.27 13.63
C THR A 48 19.00 14.69 13.18
N LEU A 49 17.78 14.88 12.67
CA LEU A 49 17.29 16.20 12.23
C LEU A 49 17.20 17.20 13.40
N ARG A 50 16.82 16.74 14.60
CA ARG A 50 16.84 17.57 15.81
C ARG A 50 18.27 18.04 16.15
N GLY A 51 19.27 17.15 16.01
CA GLY A 51 20.67 17.48 16.26
C GLY A 51 21.28 18.50 15.29
N LEU A 52 20.65 18.72 14.13
CA LEU A 52 21.08 19.72 13.14
C LEU A 52 20.62 21.14 13.47
N GLN A 53 19.79 21.32 14.51
CA GLN A 53 19.30 22.65 14.88
C GLN A 53 20.45 23.56 15.32
N GLN A 54 20.74 24.56 14.49
CA GLN A 54 21.65 25.67 14.77
C GLN A 54 21.00 26.98 14.34
N PRO A 55 21.38 28.15 14.91
CA PRO A 55 20.71 29.42 14.65
C PRO A 55 20.65 29.84 13.17
N THR A 56 21.59 29.39 12.34
CA THR A 56 21.69 29.71 10.92
C THR A 56 21.10 28.63 10.01
N PHE A 57 20.78 27.45 10.54
CA PHE A 57 20.33 26.31 9.76
C PHE A 57 18.80 26.32 9.60
N THR A 58 18.34 26.39 8.36
CA THR A 58 16.92 26.35 8.02
C THR A 58 16.55 24.96 7.50
N LEU A 59 15.53 24.34 8.09
CA LEU A 59 15.01 23.04 7.66
C LEU A 59 13.57 23.21 7.14
N VAL A 60 13.33 22.73 5.92
CA VAL A 60 12.00 22.60 5.33
C VAL A 60 11.71 21.13 5.09
N LEU A 61 10.59 20.65 5.64
CA LEU A 61 10.11 19.29 5.45
C LEU A 61 8.82 19.34 4.63
N VAL A 62 8.80 18.63 3.50
CA VAL A 62 7.57 18.35 2.75
C VAL A 62 7.08 16.99 3.20
N LEU A 63 5.86 16.95 3.75
CA LEU A 63 5.27 15.78 4.40
C LEU A 63 3.81 15.61 4.00
N ASN A 64 3.41 14.37 3.73
CA ASN A 64 2.04 13.99 3.40
C ASN A 64 1.20 13.71 4.65
N ARG A 65 1.83 13.67 5.84
CA ARG A 65 1.19 13.23 7.08
C ARG A 65 1.49 14.18 8.23
N PHE A 66 0.42 14.66 8.86
CA PHE A 66 0.51 15.50 10.06
C PHE A 66 1.18 14.78 11.25
N ASP A 67 0.94 13.48 11.41
CA ASP A 67 1.56 12.65 12.47
C ASP A 67 3.08 12.53 12.33
N ASP A 68 3.62 12.76 11.12
CA ASP A 68 5.05 12.64 10.84
C ASP A 68 5.80 13.95 11.10
N ILE A 69 5.09 15.06 11.43
CA ILE A 69 5.69 16.35 11.73
C ILE A 69 6.45 16.23 13.07
N PRO A 70 7.79 16.35 13.06
CA PRO A 70 8.59 16.28 14.28
C PRO A 70 8.22 17.39 15.27
N ASP A 71 8.30 17.09 16.57
CA ASP A 71 7.84 18.04 17.60
C ASP A 71 8.60 19.36 17.66
N PHE A 72 9.83 19.38 17.14
CA PHE A 72 10.66 20.57 17.10
C PHE A 72 10.31 21.51 15.93
N ILE A 73 9.42 21.11 15.02
CA ILE A 73 8.92 21.97 13.94
C ILE A 73 7.83 22.88 14.50
N GLN A 74 8.05 24.19 14.40
CA GLN A 74 7.18 25.20 15.01
C GLN A 74 6.17 25.80 14.04
N GLN A 75 6.50 25.84 12.74
CA GLN A 75 5.68 26.42 11.68
C GLN A 75 5.25 25.32 10.73
N VAL A 76 3.98 25.35 10.34
CA VAL A 76 3.38 24.41 9.38
C VAL A 76 2.64 25.22 8.33
N GLY A 77 2.74 24.80 7.09
CA GLY A 77 1.96 25.32 5.98
C GLY A 77 1.24 24.18 5.27
N VAL A 78 0.02 24.45 4.79
CA VAL A 78 -0.79 23.51 4.02
C VAL A 78 -0.85 24.01 2.59
N LEU A 79 -0.41 23.19 1.64
CA LEU A 79 -0.45 23.49 0.21
C LEU A 79 -1.66 22.78 -0.41
N ALA A 80 -2.56 23.52 -1.04
CA ALA A 80 -3.69 22.99 -1.80
C ALA A 80 -3.92 23.86 -3.05
N GLU A 81 -4.27 23.23 -4.18
CA GLU A 81 -4.52 23.94 -5.45
C GLU A 81 -3.37 24.88 -5.86
N CYS A 82 -2.12 24.44 -5.64
CA CYS A 82 -0.90 25.23 -5.89
C CYS A 82 -0.80 26.53 -5.06
N THR A 83 -1.56 26.63 -3.96
CA THR A 83 -1.55 27.78 -3.04
C THR A 83 -1.29 27.35 -1.60
N LEU A 84 -0.57 28.18 -0.84
CA LEU A 84 -0.37 27.94 0.60
C LEU A 84 -1.60 28.46 1.34
N THR A 85 -2.62 27.61 1.47
CA THR A 85 -3.95 27.98 1.95
C THR A 85 -3.95 28.33 3.43
N HIS A 86 -3.16 27.61 4.24
CA HIS A 86 -2.97 27.89 5.66
C HIS A 86 -1.49 27.91 5.99
N SER A 87 -1.06 28.82 6.86
CA SER A 87 0.29 28.80 7.42
C SER A 87 0.32 29.43 8.80
N GLY A 88 1.15 28.89 9.68
CA GLY A 88 1.31 29.43 11.03
C GLY A 88 1.83 28.42 12.04
N PRO A 89 1.65 28.71 13.34
CA PRO A 89 2.09 27.84 14.41
C PRO A 89 1.49 26.44 14.28
N ARG A 90 2.33 25.41 14.46
CA ARG A 90 1.97 23.98 14.37
C ARG A 90 0.65 23.66 15.07
N GLN A 91 0.47 24.14 16.29
CA GLN A 91 -0.70 23.80 17.11
C GLN A 91 -2.03 24.30 16.52
N ALA A 92 -2.02 25.49 15.91
CA ALA A 92 -3.22 26.04 15.27
C ALA A 92 -3.62 25.19 14.05
N ILE A 93 -2.65 24.93 13.16
CA ILE A 93 -2.87 24.15 11.94
C ILE A 93 -3.33 22.73 12.23
N LEU A 94 -2.71 22.05 13.21
CA LEU A 94 -3.08 20.68 13.56
C LEU A 94 -4.51 20.57 14.13
N THR A 95 -4.98 21.61 14.84
CA THR A 95 -6.34 21.63 15.39
C THR A 95 -7.37 21.73 14.27
N GLU A 96 -7.14 22.62 13.31
CA GLU A 96 -8.00 22.76 12.12
C GLU A 96 -8.02 21.46 11.29
N ALA A 97 -6.84 20.86 11.06
CA ALA A 97 -6.72 19.60 10.34
C ALA A 97 -7.48 18.45 11.01
N LEU A 98 -7.45 18.37 12.34
CA LEU A 98 -8.19 17.36 13.10
C LEU A 98 -9.70 17.51 12.92
N VAL A 99 -10.22 18.74 12.98
CA VAL A 99 -11.66 19.03 12.75
C VAL A 99 -12.07 18.62 11.33
N ALA A 100 -11.27 18.97 10.32
CA ALA A 100 -11.53 18.59 8.94
C ALA A 100 -11.53 17.06 8.73
N GLN A 101 -10.58 16.36 9.37
CA GLN A 101 -10.52 14.89 9.34
C GLN A 101 -11.72 14.22 10.02
N LEU A 102 -12.23 14.79 11.12
CA LEU A 102 -13.43 14.27 11.79
C LEU A 102 -14.67 14.43 10.91
N ALA A 103 -14.85 15.61 10.30
CA ALA A 103 -15.97 15.86 9.37
C ALA A 103 -15.95 14.90 8.16
N HIS A 104 -14.77 14.63 7.60
CA HIS A 104 -14.65 13.65 6.50
C HIS A 104 -14.94 12.22 6.95
N SER A 105 -14.49 11.84 8.15
CA SER A 105 -14.78 10.50 8.68
C SER A 105 -16.29 10.27 8.86
N GLU A 106 -17.07 11.29 9.20
CA GLU A 106 -18.54 11.21 9.29
C GLU A 106 -19.19 10.96 7.93
N GLN A 107 -18.71 11.62 6.88
CA GLN A 107 -19.21 11.41 5.51
C GLN A 107 -18.95 10.00 4.97
N LEU A 108 -17.89 9.35 5.47
CA LEU A 108 -17.56 7.97 5.11
C LEU A 108 -18.36 6.93 5.91
N MET A 109 -19.17 7.32 6.90
CA MET A 109 -20.00 6.39 7.64
C MET A 109 -21.13 5.84 6.76
N GLY A 110 -21.34 4.52 6.79
CA GLY A 110 -22.35 3.84 5.97
C GLY A 110 -21.89 3.48 4.54
N MET A 111 -20.60 3.62 4.26
CA MET A 111 -19.99 3.11 3.04
C MET A 111 -20.21 1.59 2.91
N ALA A 112 -20.69 1.16 1.73
CA ALA A 112 -20.83 -0.24 1.36
C ALA A 112 -20.15 -0.50 0.03
N PHE A 113 -19.56 -1.68 -0.12
CA PHE A 113 -18.99 -2.08 -1.41
C PHE A 113 -20.10 -2.42 -2.41
N PRO A 114 -19.84 -2.19 -3.72
CA PRO A 114 -20.65 -2.76 -4.78
C PRO A 114 -20.79 -4.28 -4.63
N GLU A 115 -21.89 -4.83 -5.12
CA GLU A 115 -22.10 -6.29 -5.15
C GLU A 115 -21.09 -6.99 -6.07
N ALA A 116 -20.90 -8.29 -5.83
CA ALA A 116 -20.12 -9.13 -6.73
C ALA A 116 -20.76 -9.23 -8.13
N ASP A 117 -19.92 -9.36 -9.15
CA ASP A 117 -20.36 -9.56 -10.53
C ASP A 117 -21.22 -10.82 -10.67
N ALA A 118 -20.80 -11.92 -10.04
CA ALA A 118 -21.54 -13.16 -9.97
C ALA A 118 -21.48 -13.73 -8.54
N PRO A 119 -22.39 -13.32 -7.62
CA PRO A 119 -22.36 -13.74 -6.22
C PRO A 119 -22.39 -15.26 -6.04
N ASP A 120 -23.18 -15.95 -6.89
CA ASP A 120 -23.34 -17.41 -6.87
C ASP A 120 -22.12 -18.17 -7.43
N GLN A 121 -21.18 -17.48 -8.06
CA GLN A 121 -19.98 -18.05 -8.70
C GLN A 121 -18.70 -17.64 -7.98
N LEU A 122 -18.79 -16.98 -6.82
CA LEU A 122 -17.61 -16.68 -6.02
C LEU A 122 -16.90 -17.98 -5.67
N PRO A 123 -15.55 -18.00 -5.70
CA PRO A 123 -14.79 -19.18 -5.31
C PRO A 123 -15.15 -19.58 -3.86
N SER A 124 -16.04 -20.57 -3.72
CA SER A 124 -16.53 -20.97 -2.40
C SER A 124 -15.56 -21.96 -1.80
N LEU A 125 -14.98 -21.56 -0.67
CA LEU A 125 -14.33 -22.45 0.26
C LEU A 125 -15.25 -22.62 1.46
N ALA A 126 -15.20 -23.76 2.12
CA ALA A 126 -15.92 -23.92 3.38
C ALA A 126 -15.52 -22.79 4.36
N ASP A 127 -16.48 -22.32 5.14
CA ASP A 127 -16.30 -21.19 6.06
C ASP A 127 -15.21 -21.48 7.10
N ASP A 128 -15.02 -22.74 7.47
CA ASP A 128 -14.00 -23.20 8.40
C ASP A 128 -12.66 -23.58 7.73
N ALA A 129 -12.60 -23.62 6.39
CA ALA A 129 -11.39 -24.03 5.69
C ALA A 129 -10.29 -22.94 5.81
N PRO A 130 -9.07 -23.29 6.24
CA PRO A 130 -7.96 -22.35 6.26
C PRO A 130 -7.65 -21.80 4.87
N ARG A 131 -7.33 -20.50 4.79
CA ARG A 131 -6.95 -19.83 3.54
C ARG A 131 -5.47 -20.03 3.23
N VAL A 132 -4.63 -20.06 4.26
CA VAL A 132 -3.18 -20.32 4.17
C VAL A 132 -2.79 -21.31 5.25
N ILE A 133 -1.99 -22.31 4.90
CA ILE A 133 -1.29 -23.19 5.84
C ILE A 133 0.16 -23.34 5.37
N LEU A 134 1.10 -22.91 6.18
CA LEU A 134 2.54 -23.12 6.00
C LEU A 134 3.06 -23.91 7.19
N ARG A 135 3.64 -25.08 6.93
CA ARG A 135 4.25 -25.93 7.96
C ARG A 135 5.76 -25.99 7.77
N ASN A 136 6.49 -25.67 8.84
CA ASN A 136 7.96 -25.67 8.86
C ASN A 136 8.58 -24.92 7.66
N GLY A 137 7.99 -23.79 7.29
CA GLY A 137 8.33 -23.03 6.09
C GLY A 137 9.76 -22.51 6.13
N THR A 138 10.49 -22.69 5.02
CA THR A 138 11.89 -22.27 4.87
C THR A 138 12.09 -21.59 3.52
N VAL A 139 12.77 -20.44 3.52
CA VAL A 139 13.18 -19.73 2.31
C VAL A 139 14.60 -19.20 2.48
N SER A 140 15.45 -19.46 1.48
CA SER A 140 16.85 -19.02 1.46
C SER A 140 17.24 -18.37 0.13
N TYR A 141 18.05 -17.31 0.15
CA TYR A 141 18.67 -16.72 -1.04
C TYR A 141 20.20 -16.83 -0.94
N ASN A 142 20.86 -17.44 -1.93
CA ASN A 142 22.32 -17.62 -1.93
C ASN A 142 22.83 -18.18 -0.58
N ASP A 143 22.19 -19.26 -0.11
CA ASP A 143 22.45 -19.93 1.18
C ASP A 143 22.23 -19.09 2.44
N LYS A 144 21.67 -17.88 2.31
CA LYS A 144 21.24 -17.06 3.44
C LYS A 144 19.76 -17.31 3.72
N PRO A 145 19.43 -17.92 4.87
CA PRO A 145 18.04 -18.15 5.22
C PRO A 145 17.35 -16.84 5.59
N VAL A 146 16.18 -16.61 5.01
CA VAL A 146 15.28 -15.49 5.29
C VAL A 146 14.10 -15.93 6.16
N ILE A 147 13.53 -17.10 5.87
CA ILE A 147 12.49 -17.74 6.68
C ILE A 147 13.01 -19.11 7.11
N GLN A 148 12.87 -19.47 8.38
CA GLN A 148 13.33 -20.75 8.94
C GLN A 148 12.29 -21.33 9.88
N GLY A 149 11.77 -22.51 9.53
CA GLY A 149 10.84 -23.26 10.36
C GLY A 149 9.53 -22.54 10.73
N LEU A 150 9.05 -21.64 9.87
CA LEU A 150 7.84 -20.86 10.13
C LEU A 150 6.59 -21.74 10.02
N ASN A 151 5.81 -21.80 11.09
CA ASN A 151 4.47 -22.38 11.07
C ASN A 151 3.46 -21.24 11.10
N TRP A 152 2.59 -21.18 10.11
CA TRP A 152 1.58 -20.13 10.01
C TRP A 152 0.31 -20.67 9.38
N GLN A 153 -0.83 -20.31 9.97
CA GLN A 153 -2.15 -20.66 9.47
C GLN A 153 -3.02 -19.42 9.52
N VAL A 154 -3.73 -19.14 8.43
CA VAL A 154 -4.72 -18.05 8.33
C VAL A 154 -6.08 -18.69 8.11
N ASN A 155 -7.01 -18.49 9.04
CA ASN A 155 -8.38 -18.95 8.93
C ASN A 155 -9.28 -17.90 8.25
N ALA A 156 -10.47 -18.32 7.82
CA ALA A 156 -11.44 -17.38 7.28
C ALA A 156 -11.86 -16.34 8.33
N GLY A 157 -12.07 -15.09 7.89
CA GLY A 157 -12.48 -13.98 8.77
C GLY A 157 -11.38 -13.44 9.70
N GLU A 158 -10.17 -14.00 9.68
CA GLU A 158 -9.05 -13.45 10.46
C GLU A 158 -8.39 -12.26 9.76
N HIS A 159 -8.13 -11.20 10.51
CA HIS A 159 -7.37 -10.04 10.05
C HIS A 159 -5.95 -10.08 10.66
N TRP A 160 -4.94 -10.26 9.81
CA TRP A 160 -3.55 -10.39 10.25
C TRP A 160 -2.75 -9.11 9.99
N GLN A 161 -1.96 -8.68 10.97
CA GLN A 161 -0.96 -7.63 10.83
C GLN A 161 0.45 -8.22 10.94
N ILE A 162 1.21 -8.21 9.84
CA ILE A 162 2.60 -8.67 9.81
C ILE A 162 3.52 -7.47 10.06
N THR A 163 4.24 -7.48 11.18
CA THR A 163 5.17 -6.40 11.55
C THR A 163 6.60 -6.91 11.66
N GLY A 164 7.57 -6.00 11.52
CA GLY A 164 8.99 -6.30 11.64
C GLY A 164 9.85 -5.29 10.90
N PRO A 165 11.16 -5.21 11.20
CA PRO A 165 12.06 -4.26 10.56
C PRO A 165 12.19 -4.50 9.06
N ASN A 166 12.74 -3.52 8.34
CA ASN A 166 13.05 -3.68 6.94
C ASN A 166 14.05 -4.84 6.73
N GLY A 167 13.78 -5.70 5.74
CA GLY A 167 14.59 -6.90 5.48
C GLY A 167 14.23 -8.14 6.32
N ALA A 168 13.23 -8.09 7.20
CA ALA A 168 12.80 -9.23 8.02
C ALA A 168 12.13 -10.39 7.23
N GLY A 169 12.03 -10.29 5.90
CA GLY A 169 11.40 -11.34 5.07
C GLY A 169 9.89 -11.22 4.88
N LYS A 170 9.27 -10.08 5.24
CA LYS A 170 7.82 -9.85 5.08
C LYS A 170 7.36 -10.05 3.63
N SER A 171 7.99 -9.36 2.68
CA SER A 171 7.66 -9.50 1.25
C SER A 171 8.01 -10.91 0.72
N THR A 172 9.01 -11.58 1.28
CA THR A 172 9.31 -12.99 0.97
C THR A 172 8.17 -13.91 1.41
N LEU A 173 7.63 -13.72 2.62
CA LEU A 173 6.47 -14.44 3.10
C LEU A 173 5.25 -14.19 2.21
N LEU A 174 4.97 -12.93 1.85
CA LEU A 174 3.87 -12.59 0.95
C LEU A 174 4.04 -13.24 -0.43
N SER A 175 5.26 -13.27 -0.98
CA SER A 175 5.53 -13.90 -2.28
C SER A 175 5.31 -15.42 -2.29
N LEU A 176 5.43 -16.10 -1.14
CA LEU A 176 5.02 -17.50 -1.01
C LEU A 176 3.50 -17.63 -1.14
N VAL A 177 2.76 -16.77 -0.43
CA VAL A 177 1.28 -16.79 -0.41
C VAL A 177 0.68 -16.39 -1.75
N THR A 178 1.24 -15.38 -2.44
CA THR A 178 0.79 -15.00 -3.80
C THR A 178 1.18 -16.04 -4.85
N GLY A 179 2.01 -17.01 -4.49
CA GLY A 179 2.43 -18.09 -5.37
C GLY A 179 3.52 -17.72 -6.36
N ASP A 180 4.09 -16.51 -6.25
CA ASP A 180 5.13 -15.99 -7.15
C ASP A 180 6.54 -16.49 -6.77
N HIS A 181 6.74 -16.96 -5.53
CA HIS A 181 8.04 -17.45 -5.07
C HIS A 181 8.27 -18.93 -5.46
N PRO A 182 9.37 -19.26 -6.16
CA PRO A 182 9.61 -20.62 -6.64
C PRO A 182 9.81 -21.65 -5.52
N GLN A 183 10.38 -21.25 -4.38
CA GLN A 183 10.49 -22.16 -3.22
C GLN A 183 9.13 -22.45 -2.56
N GLY A 184 8.02 -21.89 -3.03
CA GLY A 184 6.68 -22.31 -2.60
C GLY A 184 6.42 -23.80 -2.88
N TYR A 185 7.01 -24.36 -3.94
CA TYR A 185 6.88 -25.79 -4.29
C TYR A 185 7.71 -26.73 -3.39
N SER A 186 8.77 -26.23 -2.77
CA SER A 186 9.62 -27.00 -1.85
C SER A 186 9.15 -26.92 -0.39
N ASN A 187 8.09 -26.17 -0.13
CA ASN A 187 7.52 -25.97 1.20
C ASN A 187 6.21 -26.75 1.36
N ASP A 188 5.90 -27.14 2.59
CA ASP A 188 4.56 -27.63 2.93
C ASP A 188 3.60 -26.44 3.05
N LEU A 189 3.19 -25.94 1.88
CA LEU A 189 2.32 -24.79 1.71
C LEU A 189 1.01 -25.22 1.07
N THR A 190 -0.10 -24.94 1.74
CA THR A 190 -1.47 -25.11 1.24
C THR A 190 -2.12 -23.75 1.15
N LEU A 191 -2.68 -23.43 -0.03
CA LEU A 191 -3.42 -22.20 -0.29
C LEU A 191 -4.81 -22.58 -0.74
N PHE A 192 -5.83 -22.03 -0.09
CA PHE A 192 -7.24 -22.22 -0.46
C PHE A 192 -7.62 -23.72 -0.58
N GLY A 193 -7.15 -24.53 0.38
CA GLY A 193 -7.38 -25.98 0.41
C GLY A 193 -6.55 -26.80 -0.58
N ARG A 194 -5.71 -26.19 -1.43
CA ARG A 194 -4.85 -26.88 -2.39
C ARG A 194 -3.38 -26.79 -2.00
N ARG A 195 -2.71 -27.95 -1.90
CA ARG A 195 -1.28 -28.01 -1.63
C ARG A 195 -0.49 -27.53 -2.84
N ARG A 196 0.55 -26.74 -2.64
CA ARG A 196 1.44 -26.29 -3.71
C ARG A 196 2.13 -27.48 -4.39
N GLY A 197 2.14 -27.47 -5.73
CA GLY A 197 2.71 -28.56 -6.52
C GLY A 197 1.80 -29.79 -6.65
N SER A 198 0.49 -29.67 -6.36
CA SER A 198 -0.48 -30.76 -6.50
C SER A 198 -1.12 -30.83 -7.89
N GLY A 199 -0.82 -29.87 -8.76
CA GLY A 199 -1.37 -29.76 -10.12
C GLY A 199 -2.23 -28.51 -10.33
N GLU A 200 -2.26 -27.61 -9.36
CA GLU A 200 -2.93 -26.31 -9.43
C GLU A 200 -2.23 -25.36 -10.42
N THR A 201 -3.02 -24.54 -11.10
CA THR A 201 -2.46 -23.45 -11.90
C THR A 201 -2.18 -22.23 -11.02
N ILE A 202 -1.28 -21.34 -11.46
CA ILE A 202 -1.06 -20.06 -10.77
C ILE A 202 -2.35 -19.21 -10.78
N TRP A 203 -3.17 -19.33 -11.84
CA TRP A 203 -4.44 -18.64 -11.96
C TRP A 203 -5.48 -19.15 -10.94
N ASP A 204 -5.46 -20.45 -10.63
CA ASP A 204 -6.33 -21.04 -9.60
C ASP A 204 -6.11 -20.40 -8.22
N ILE A 205 -4.91 -19.86 -7.98
CA ILE A 205 -4.53 -19.21 -6.73
C ILE A 205 -4.81 -17.71 -6.81
N LYS A 206 -4.44 -17.07 -7.92
CA LYS A 206 -4.59 -15.62 -8.08
C LYS A 206 -6.05 -15.19 -8.05
N GLN A 207 -7.00 -16.00 -8.55
CA GLN A 207 -8.44 -15.69 -8.45
C GLN A 207 -8.91 -15.45 -7.02
N HIS A 208 -8.32 -16.13 -6.02
CA HIS A 208 -8.67 -15.96 -4.60
C HIS A 208 -7.97 -14.78 -3.93
N ILE A 209 -6.94 -14.20 -4.55
CA ILE A 209 -6.07 -13.20 -3.92
C ILE A 209 -6.29 -11.82 -4.55
N GLY A 210 -6.71 -10.85 -3.75
CA GLY A 210 -6.53 -9.43 -4.05
C GLY A 210 -5.17 -9.01 -3.51
N TYR A 211 -4.26 -8.52 -4.37
CA TYR A 211 -2.92 -8.11 -3.93
C TYR A 211 -2.60 -6.69 -4.36
N VAL A 212 -2.17 -5.89 -3.39
CA VAL A 212 -1.70 -4.52 -3.61
C VAL A 212 -0.36 -4.35 -2.90
N SER A 213 0.65 -3.91 -3.63
CA SER A 213 1.97 -3.59 -3.08
C SER A 213 2.57 -2.36 -3.75
N SER A 214 3.51 -1.70 -3.09
CA SER A 214 4.23 -0.55 -3.65
C SER A 214 5.06 -0.93 -4.87
N SER A 215 5.65 -2.13 -4.89
CA SER A 215 6.34 -2.65 -6.07
C SER A 215 5.39 -2.86 -7.25
N LEU A 216 4.22 -3.48 -7.02
CA LEU A 216 3.23 -3.69 -8.08
C LEU A 216 2.76 -2.36 -8.67
N HIS A 217 2.56 -1.34 -7.82
CA HIS A 217 2.17 -0.01 -8.26
C HIS A 217 3.25 0.63 -9.15
N LEU A 218 4.52 0.60 -8.74
CA LEU A 218 5.64 1.11 -9.53
C LEU A 218 5.81 0.40 -10.87
N ASP A 219 5.58 -0.92 -10.90
CA ASP A 219 5.70 -1.74 -12.09
C ASP A 219 4.45 -1.70 -13.00
N TYR A 220 3.38 -1.04 -12.57
CA TYR A 220 2.12 -0.95 -13.31
C TYR A 220 2.24 0.00 -14.50
N ARG A 221 2.84 -0.44 -15.61
CA ARG A 221 3.17 0.40 -16.78
C ARG A 221 2.08 0.47 -17.86
N VAL A 222 0.82 0.22 -17.50
CA VAL A 222 -0.25 0.13 -18.49
C VAL A 222 -0.68 1.52 -18.95
N SER A 223 -0.52 1.79 -20.24
CA SER A 223 -1.07 2.98 -20.89
C SER A 223 -2.57 2.81 -21.15
N THR A 224 -3.38 2.79 -20.09
CA THR A 224 -4.84 2.71 -20.17
C THR A 224 -5.51 3.71 -19.24
N ASN A 225 -6.83 3.84 -19.35
CA ASN A 225 -7.61 4.72 -18.48
C ASN A 225 -8.02 4.05 -17.17
N VAL A 226 -8.42 4.86 -16.20
CA VAL A 226 -8.77 4.43 -14.84
C VAL A 226 -9.88 3.38 -14.83
N ARG A 227 -10.92 3.59 -15.63
CA ARG A 227 -12.04 2.65 -15.79
C ARG A 227 -11.56 1.26 -16.22
N THR A 228 -10.65 1.21 -17.19
CA THR A 228 -10.08 -0.04 -17.69
C THR A 228 -9.20 -0.73 -16.65
N VAL A 229 -8.47 0.03 -15.82
CA VAL A 229 -7.72 -0.54 -14.69
C VAL A 229 -8.67 -1.26 -13.74
N ILE A 230 -9.78 -0.65 -13.33
CA ILE A 230 -10.76 -1.31 -12.45
C ILE A 230 -11.36 -2.55 -13.13
N LEU A 231 -11.79 -2.42 -14.40
CA LEU A 231 -12.37 -3.53 -15.17
C LEU A 231 -11.41 -4.71 -15.32
N SER A 232 -10.11 -4.46 -15.47
CA SER A 232 -9.10 -5.52 -15.56
C SER A 232 -9.01 -6.40 -14.29
N GLY A 233 -9.48 -5.88 -13.15
CA GLY A 233 -9.53 -6.60 -11.88
C GLY A 233 -10.45 -7.82 -11.92
N PHE A 234 -11.55 -7.78 -12.68
CA PHE A 234 -12.45 -8.94 -12.86
C PHE A 234 -11.79 -10.12 -13.56
N PHE A 235 -10.67 -9.89 -14.27
CA PHE A 235 -9.98 -10.90 -15.08
C PHE A 235 -8.56 -11.20 -14.57
N ASP A 236 -8.15 -10.63 -13.43
CA ASP A 236 -6.78 -10.72 -12.91
C ASP A 236 -5.67 -10.37 -13.90
N SER A 237 -5.98 -9.49 -14.85
CA SER A 237 -5.09 -9.15 -15.95
C SER A 237 -4.59 -7.71 -15.87
N ILE A 238 -3.45 -7.45 -16.50
CA ILE A 238 -2.86 -6.12 -16.59
C ILE A 238 -3.42 -5.45 -17.85
N GLY A 239 -4.50 -4.67 -17.70
CA GLY A 239 -5.27 -4.14 -18.84
C GLY A 239 -6.42 -5.07 -19.26
N LEU A 240 -7.14 -4.71 -20.33
CA LEU A 240 -8.37 -5.42 -20.72
C LEU A 240 -8.17 -6.16 -22.05
N TYR A 241 -8.01 -7.49 -21.96
CA TYR A 241 -7.84 -8.37 -23.13
C TYR A 241 -9.12 -9.10 -23.54
N GLN A 242 -10.20 -8.94 -22.77
CA GLN A 242 -11.51 -9.53 -23.00
C GLN A 242 -12.57 -8.43 -22.84
N ALA A 243 -13.68 -8.51 -23.57
CA ALA A 243 -14.74 -7.51 -23.44
C ALA A 243 -15.44 -7.63 -22.08
N ALA A 244 -15.50 -6.52 -21.34
CA ALA A 244 -16.24 -6.45 -20.09
C ALA A 244 -17.77 -6.47 -20.35
N SER A 245 -18.51 -7.19 -19.50
CA SER A 245 -19.97 -7.22 -19.55
C SER A 245 -20.58 -5.87 -19.17
N ASP A 246 -21.85 -5.64 -19.53
CA ASP A 246 -22.53 -4.41 -19.12
C ASP A 246 -22.74 -4.33 -17.60
N ARG A 247 -22.87 -5.49 -16.92
CA ARG A 247 -22.88 -5.56 -15.46
C ARG A 247 -21.53 -5.13 -14.87
N GLN A 248 -20.41 -5.65 -15.40
CA GLN A 248 -19.07 -5.26 -14.95
C GLN A 248 -18.80 -3.78 -15.15
N LYS A 249 -19.26 -3.19 -16.26
CA LYS A 249 -19.18 -1.73 -16.50
C LYS A 249 -19.99 -0.95 -15.48
N ALA A 250 -21.20 -1.40 -15.14
CA ALA A 250 -22.03 -0.77 -14.12
C ALA A 250 -21.40 -0.86 -12.72
N LEU A 251 -20.83 -2.02 -12.36
CA LEU A 251 -20.11 -2.20 -11.09
C LEU A 251 -18.84 -1.34 -11.04
N ALA A 252 -18.07 -1.26 -12.13
CA ALA A 252 -16.91 -0.39 -12.21
C ALA A 252 -17.30 1.09 -12.01
N GLN A 253 -18.47 1.52 -12.51
CA GLN A 253 -18.99 2.86 -12.26
C GLN A 253 -19.33 3.08 -10.78
N GLN A 254 -19.89 2.08 -10.09
CA GLN A 254 -20.15 2.15 -8.65
C GLN A 254 -18.83 2.23 -7.85
N TRP A 255 -17.82 1.46 -8.23
CA TRP A 255 -16.47 1.57 -7.64
C TRP A 255 -15.84 2.95 -7.87
N LEU A 256 -15.97 3.53 -9.07
CA LEU A 256 -15.49 4.89 -9.34
C LEU A 256 -16.20 5.93 -8.47
N ALA A 257 -17.52 5.82 -8.32
CA ALA A 257 -18.30 6.70 -7.44
C ALA A 257 -17.88 6.55 -5.97
N LEU A 258 -17.61 5.32 -5.52
CA LEU A 258 -17.10 5.02 -4.18
C LEU A 258 -15.73 5.70 -3.92
N LEU A 259 -14.89 5.77 -4.95
CA LEU A 259 -13.61 6.46 -4.92
C LEU A 259 -13.72 7.99 -5.05
N GLY A 260 -14.94 8.53 -5.22
CA GLY A 260 -15.16 9.95 -5.49
C GLY A 260 -14.61 10.42 -6.83
N MET A 261 -14.46 9.51 -7.81
CA MET A 261 -13.93 9.83 -9.13
C MET A 261 -15.05 10.13 -10.12
N ASP A 262 -14.95 11.27 -10.80
CA ASP A 262 -15.88 11.65 -11.86
C ASP A 262 -15.59 10.93 -13.19
N ASN A 263 -16.46 11.14 -14.19
CA ASN A 263 -16.28 10.52 -15.51
C ASN A 263 -15.03 11.03 -16.25
N GLY A 264 -14.61 12.28 -16.00
CA GLY A 264 -13.39 12.83 -16.59
C GLY A 264 -12.16 12.10 -16.08
N GLN A 265 -12.07 11.87 -14.77
CA GLN A 265 -11.02 11.07 -14.14
C GLN A 265 -11.10 9.60 -14.55
N ALA A 266 -12.31 9.03 -14.64
CA ALA A 266 -12.52 7.64 -15.02
C ALA A 266 -11.94 7.33 -16.43
N ASP A 267 -12.07 8.26 -17.36
CA ASP A 267 -11.64 8.09 -18.75
C ASP A 267 -10.25 8.68 -19.03
N ALA A 268 -9.66 9.41 -18.07
CA ALA A 268 -8.30 9.90 -18.13
C ALA A 268 -7.26 8.76 -18.02
N PRO A 269 -6.03 8.94 -18.57
CA PRO A 269 -4.95 7.99 -18.39
C PRO A 269 -4.67 7.71 -16.91
N PHE A 270 -4.48 6.45 -16.54
CA PHE A 270 -4.20 6.07 -15.14
C PHE A 270 -3.01 6.84 -14.55
N HIS A 271 -1.96 7.06 -15.34
CA HIS A 271 -0.77 7.78 -14.92
C HIS A 271 -0.95 9.29 -14.76
N SER A 272 -2.07 9.88 -15.19
CA SER A 272 -2.36 11.30 -14.93
C SER A 272 -2.97 11.52 -13.54
N LEU A 273 -3.42 10.47 -12.86
CA LEU A 273 -3.87 10.54 -11.48
C LEU A 273 -2.69 10.80 -10.53
N SER A 274 -2.98 11.41 -9.37
CA SER A 274 -2.00 11.49 -8.30
C SER A 274 -1.60 10.10 -7.81
N TRP A 275 -0.42 9.98 -7.19
CA TRP A 275 0.06 8.70 -6.67
C TRP A 275 -0.95 8.03 -5.72
N GLY A 276 -1.57 8.82 -4.83
CA GLY A 276 -2.59 8.30 -3.92
C GLY A 276 -3.88 7.85 -4.61
N GLN A 277 -4.33 8.59 -5.62
CA GLN A 277 -5.48 8.19 -6.45
C GLN A 277 -5.20 6.90 -7.24
N GLN A 278 -4.00 6.76 -7.80
CA GLN A 278 -3.57 5.52 -8.46
C GLN A 278 -3.61 4.33 -7.49
N ARG A 279 -3.13 4.52 -6.25
CA ARG A 279 -3.14 3.47 -5.23
C ARG A 279 -4.55 3.03 -4.88
N LEU A 280 -5.49 3.98 -4.72
CA LEU A 280 -6.90 3.70 -4.47
C LEU A 280 -7.55 2.89 -5.60
N VAL A 281 -7.26 3.26 -6.85
CA VAL A 281 -7.73 2.52 -8.03
C VAL A 281 -7.19 1.10 -8.06
N LEU A 282 -5.92 0.88 -7.68
CA LEU A 282 -5.34 -0.45 -7.58
C LEU A 282 -5.95 -1.28 -6.43
N ILE A 283 -6.33 -0.64 -5.32
CA ILE A 283 -7.07 -1.30 -4.24
C ILE A 283 -8.47 -1.70 -4.72
N ALA A 284 -9.21 -0.79 -5.36
CA ALA A 284 -10.50 -1.13 -5.95
C ALA A 284 -10.37 -2.26 -6.98
N ARG A 285 -9.38 -2.19 -7.88
CA ARG A 285 -9.06 -3.27 -8.84
C ARG A 285 -8.81 -4.62 -8.15
N ALA A 286 -8.15 -4.65 -6.99
CA ALA A 286 -7.94 -5.89 -6.24
C ALA A 286 -9.23 -6.41 -5.59
N LEU A 287 -10.16 -5.52 -5.26
CA LEU A 287 -11.41 -5.82 -4.55
C LEU A 287 -12.59 -6.15 -5.46
N VAL A 288 -12.63 -5.66 -6.71
CA VAL A 288 -13.82 -5.82 -7.59
C VAL A 288 -14.24 -7.27 -7.82
N LYS A 289 -13.30 -8.22 -7.69
CA LYS A 289 -13.54 -9.65 -7.84
C LYS A 289 -13.93 -10.37 -6.54
N HIS A 290 -14.09 -9.64 -5.43
CA HIS A 290 -14.38 -10.16 -4.09
C HIS A 290 -13.44 -11.31 -3.68
N PRO A 291 -12.13 -11.02 -3.52
CA PRO A 291 -11.15 -12.05 -3.23
C PRO A 291 -11.39 -12.70 -1.86
N THR A 292 -11.06 -13.98 -1.75
CA THR A 292 -11.10 -14.72 -0.49
C THR A 292 -9.99 -14.30 0.48
N LEU A 293 -8.90 -13.73 -0.04
CA LEU A 293 -7.78 -13.19 0.73
C LEU A 293 -7.33 -11.86 0.13
N LEU A 294 -7.41 -10.79 0.92
CA LEU A 294 -6.83 -9.50 0.56
C LEU A 294 -5.45 -9.34 1.23
N ILE A 295 -4.42 -9.11 0.41
CA ILE A 295 -3.06 -8.84 0.86
C ILE A 295 -2.73 -7.39 0.52
N LEU A 296 -2.41 -6.62 1.56
CA LEU A 296 -2.04 -5.22 1.46
C LEU A 296 -0.60 -5.02 1.96
N ASP A 297 0.35 -4.85 1.05
CA ASP A 297 1.75 -4.55 1.37
C ASP A 297 2.00 -3.04 1.30
N GLU A 298 2.25 -2.43 2.45
CA GLU A 298 2.37 -0.97 2.63
C GLU A 298 1.21 -0.15 2.00
N PRO A 299 -0.08 -0.49 2.26
CA PRO A 299 -1.25 0.13 1.60
C PRO A 299 -1.38 1.63 1.77
N LEU A 300 -0.81 2.19 2.84
CA LEU A 300 -0.97 3.57 3.24
C LEU A 300 0.26 4.44 2.91
N GLN A 301 1.25 3.91 2.20
CA GLN A 301 2.46 4.62 1.84
C GLN A 301 2.16 5.68 0.77
N GLY A 302 2.66 6.91 0.97
CA GLY A 302 2.46 8.02 0.03
C GLY A 302 1.00 8.47 -0.12
N LEU A 303 0.11 8.11 0.81
CA LEU A 303 -1.27 8.58 0.84
C LEU A 303 -1.40 9.82 1.73
N ASP A 304 -2.13 10.81 1.23
CA ASP A 304 -2.63 11.92 2.04
C ASP A 304 -3.63 11.43 3.11
N PRO A 305 -3.99 12.28 4.09
CA PRO A 305 -4.85 11.87 5.19
C PRO A 305 -6.25 11.39 4.77
N ILE A 306 -6.83 11.97 3.71
CA ILE A 306 -8.19 11.66 3.25
C ILE A 306 -8.20 10.27 2.60
N ASN A 307 -7.29 10.03 1.65
CA ASN A 307 -7.15 8.75 0.98
C ASN A 307 -6.79 7.64 1.97
N ARG A 308 -5.98 7.94 3.00
CA ARG A 308 -5.68 7.01 4.08
C ARG A 308 -6.92 6.63 4.90
N GLN A 309 -7.80 7.58 5.20
CA GLN A 309 -9.07 7.28 5.85
C GLN A 309 -9.96 6.40 4.97
N LEU A 310 -10.03 6.68 3.67
CA LEU A 310 -10.79 5.87 2.72
C LEU A 310 -10.30 4.42 2.69
N VAL A 311 -8.99 4.18 2.60
CA VAL A 311 -8.42 2.82 2.64
C VAL A 311 -8.70 2.13 3.98
N ARG A 312 -8.62 2.86 5.10
CA ARG A 312 -8.99 2.29 6.41
C ARG A 312 -10.46 1.87 6.44
N ARG A 313 -11.36 2.69 5.89
CA ARG A 313 -12.78 2.34 5.78
C ARG A 313 -13.02 1.14 4.89
N PHE A 314 -12.25 0.99 3.81
CA PHE A 314 -12.31 -0.25 3.03
C PHE A 314 -11.98 -1.47 3.88
N VAL A 315 -10.93 -1.40 4.70
CA VAL A 315 -10.56 -2.52 5.60
C VAL A 315 -11.60 -2.76 6.69
N ASP A 316 -12.26 -1.71 7.21
CA ASP A 316 -13.29 -1.84 8.25
C ASP A 316 -14.61 -2.46 7.74
N VAL A 317 -14.92 -2.31 6.44
CA VAL A 317 -16.17 -2.78 5.82
C VAL A 317 -16.06 -4.21 5.29
N LEU A 318 -14.83 -4.72 5.08
CA LEU A 318 -14.54 -6.10 4.66
C LEU A 318 -14.72 -7.08 5.82
#